data_AF-A0A7K3ZYW3-F1
#
_entry.id   AF-A0A7K3ZYW3-F1
#
_cell.length_a   1.000
_cell.length_b   1.000
_cell.length_c   1.000
_cell.angle_alpha   90.00
_cell.angle_beta   90.00
_cell.angle_gamma   90.00
#
_symmetry.space_group_name_H-M   'P 1'
#
loop_
_entity.id
_entity.type
_entity.pdbx_description
1 polymer ?
#
loop_
_entity_poly.entity_id
_entity_poly.type
_entity_poly.pdbx_seq_one_letter_code
_entity_poly.pdbx_strand_id
1 'polypeptide(L)'
;MIIVVSDVHLAERDDRKTKKDDNKFLEFLSYISEDKLQDGGELVLLGDILDLWRRDYVNAMMESKPIISKLMEMKERVKIHYLAGNHDFHILRMSEIYGNNYPFRVAKELRLTEAGRSYMFIHGYQLEVLANPYYKSMSAYETFAEGLCLAGDETGNAADKLWETYGRSQSALEGLKRLPADIKGAIDSMFNPPANRLVRARSKIDQIATSSARSFYLGMDKDETLVFGHTHEPFPLDNGAINTGSWKKSPCTEYRYLEIDGGSADLKSFS
;
A
#
# COMPACT_ATOMS: atom_id res chain seq x y z
N MET A 1 -6.88 -20.23 4.19
CA MET A 1 -6.93 -18.88 4.77
C MET A 1 -5.84 -17.93 4.31
N ILE A 2 -6.25 -16.71 3.96
CA ILE A 2 -5.43 -15.52 3.68
C ILE A 2 -5.95 -14.37 4.57
N ILE A 3 -5.05 -13.69 5.28
CA ILE A 3 -5.34 -12.46 6.02
C ILE A 3 -4.71 -11.29 5.28
N VAL A 4 -5.45 -10.21 5.08
CA VAL A 4 -5.00 -9.03 4.33
C VAL A 4 -5.22 -7.77 5.14
N VAL A 5 -4.21 -6.92 5.22
CA VAL A 5 -4.26 -5.61 5.88
C VAL A 5 -3.50 -4.59 5.05
N SER A 6 -4.04 -3.37 4.95
CA SER A 6 -3.47 -2.28 4.15
C SER A 6 -3.42 -0.99 4.97
N ASP A 7 -2.63 -0.03 4.52
CA ASP A 7 -2.67 1.37 4.98
C ASP A 7 -2.52 1.45 6.52
N VAL A 8 -1.50 0.76 7.04
CA VAL A 8 -1.18 0.74 8.47
C VAL A 8 -0.49 2.03 8.88
N HIS A 9 0.37 2.57 8.02
CA HIS A 9 1.21 3.75 8.26
C HIS A 9 1.88 3.73 9.65
N LEU A 10 2.67 2.69 9.90
CA LEU A 10 3.50 2.60 11.09
C LEU A 10 4.48 3.75 11.15
N ALA A 11 4.72 4.26 12.37
CA ALA A 11 5.60 5.39 12.63
C ALA A 11 5.24 6.66 11.84
N GLU A 12 3.96 6.86 11.48
CA GLU A 12 3.46 8.06 10.78
C GLU A 12 3.94 9.36 11.45
N ARG A 13 3.96 9.39 12.79
CA ARG A 13 4.45 10.50 13.63
C ARG A 13 4.97 9.98 14.95
N ASP A 14 5.95 10.69 15.53
CA ASP A 14 6.34 10.46 16.93
C ASP A 14 5.34 11.13 17.90
N ASP A 15 4.14 10.56 17.99
CA ASP A 15 3.11 11.01 18.92
C ASP A 15 2.39 9.85 19.63
N ARG A 16 1.62 10.18 20.67
CA ARG A 16 0.90 9.18 21.47
C ARG A 16 -0.18 8.44 20.68
N LYS A 17 -0.78 9.08 19.68
CA LYS A 17 -1.86 8.49 18.89
C LYS A 17 -1.29 7.40 17.98
N THR A 18 -0.23 7.72 17.25
CA THR A 18 0.47 6.80 16.36
C THR A 18 1.00 5.60 17.13
N LYS A 19 1.69 5.82 18.27
CA LYS A 19 2.16 4.72 19.13
C LYS A 19 1.04 3.81 19.61
N LYS A 20 -0.16 4.35 19.86
CA LYS A 20 -1.33 3.54 20.22
C LYS A 20 -1.80 2.70 19.04
N ASP A 21 -1.89 3.28 17.84
CA ASP A 21 -2.31 2.56 16.63
C ASP A 21 -1.29 1.48 16.22
N ASP A 22 0.00 1.76 16.34
CA ASP A 22 1.11 0.81 16.09
C ASP A 22 1.05 -0.36 17.09
N ASN A 23 0.86 -0.08 18.39
CA ASN A 23 0.68 -1.12 19.39
C ASN A 23 -0.57 -1.96 19.12
N LYS A 24 -1.65 -1.35 18.62
CA LYS A 24 -2.86 -2.09 18.24
C LYS A 24 -2.59 -3.03 17.06
N PHE A 25 -1.75 -2.61 16.12
CA PHE A 25 -1.31 -3.50 15.03
C PHE A 25 -0.45 -4.66 15.55
N LEU A 26 0.43 -4.43 16.53
CA LEU A 26 1.18 -5.50 17.17
C LEU A 26 0.26 -6.51 17.89
N GLU A 27 -0.74 -6.03 18.63
CA GLU A 27 -1.77 -6.89 19.24
C GLU A 27 -2.51 -7.73 18.18
N PHE A 28 -2.84 -7.12 17.05
CA PHE A 28 -3.47 -7.82 15.94
C PHE A 28 -2.59 -8.92 15.34
N LEU A 29 -1.30 -8.65 15.13
CA LEU A 29 -0.35 -9.65 14.64
C LEU A 29 -0.26 -10.85 15.59
N SER A 30 -0.24 -10.61 16.90
CA SER A 30 -0.30 -11.69 17.89
C SER A 30 -1.62 -12.46 17.80
N TYR A 31 -2.75 -11.76 17.73
CA TYR A 31 -4.08 -12.38 17.58
C TYR A 31 -4.15 -13.29 16.35
N ILE A 32 -3.80 -12.79 15.16
CA ILE A 32 -3.88 -13.62 13.95
C ILE A 32 -2.83 -14.72 13.94
N SER A 33 -1.66 -14.54 14.56
CA SER A 33 -0.64 -15.57 14.64
C SER A 33 -1.06 -16.75 15.53
N GLU A 34 -1.83 -16.48 16.59
CA GLU A 34 -2.21 -17.47 17.60
C GLU A 34 -3.58 -18.10 17.33
N ASP A 35 -4.52 -17.38 16.71
CA ASP A 35 -5.89 -17.87 16.45
C ASP A 35 -6.08 -18.29 14.99
N LYS A 36 -5.79 -17.39 14.06
CA LYS A 36 -6.10 -17.58 12.64
C LYS A 36 -5.04 -18.44 11.95
N LEU A 37 -3.80 -17.98 11.96
CA LEU A 37 -2.69 -18.51 11.17
C LEU A 37 -1.83 -19.51 11.95
N GLN A 38 -2.37 -20.07 13.04
CA GLN A 38 -1.64 -21.00 13.92
C GLN A 38 -1.15 -22.27 13.19
N ASP A 39 -1.96 -22.77 12.25
CA ASP A 39 -1.66 -23.93 11.41
C ASP A 39 -1.00 -23.55 10.07
N GLY A 40 -0.53 -22.31 9.96
CA GLY A 40 -0.02 -21.71 8.74
C GLY A 40 -1.08 -20.91 7.98
N GLY A 41 -0.74 -20.50 6.76
CA GLY A 41 -1.56 -19.63 5.92
C GLY A 41 -0.76 -18.47 5.35
N GLU A 42 -1.46 -17.45 4.87
CA GLU A 42 -0.84 -16.33 4.18
C GLU A 42 -1.26 -15.00 4.81
N LEU A 43 -0.28 -14.11 5.03
CA LEU A 43 -0.49 -12.72 5.46
C LEU A 43 -0.06 -11.81 4.32
N VAL A 44 -1.00 -11.03 3.79
CA VAL A 44 -0.76 -10.02 2.76
C VAL A 44 -0.76 -8.64 3.41
N LEU A 45 0.42 -8.04 3.47
CA LEU A 45 0.62 -6.65 3.84
C LEU A 45 0.45 -5.80 2.58
N LEU A 46 -0.75 -5.26 2.35
CA LEU A 46 -1.22 -4.68 1.09
C LEU A 46 -0.86 -3.19 0.94
N GLY A 47 0.41 -2.85 1.13
CA GLY A 47 0.97 -1.51 0.94
C GLY A 47 0.60 -0.49 2.01
N ASP A 48 1.41 0.59 2.04
CA ASP A 48 1.37 1.67 3.01
C ASP A 48 1.41 1.15 4.45
N ILE A 49 2.30 0.17 4.68
CA ILE A 49 2.56 -0.44 5.99
C ILE A 49 3.45 0.46 6.83
N LEU A 50 4.50 1.03 6.23
CA LEU A 50 5.36 2.05 6.83
C LEU A 50 5.05 3.42 6.21
N ASP A 51 5.15 4.50 6.98
CA ASP A 51 5.00 5.85 6.42
C ASP A 51 6.34 6.55 6.19
N LEU A 52 7.01 6.19 5.10
CA LEU A 52 8.33 6.77 4.77
C LEU A 52 8.23 8.14 4.09
N TRP A 53 7.03 8.58 3.71
CA TRP A 53 6.83 9.95 3.19
C TRP A 53 6.88 11.00 4.29
N ARG A 54 6.48 10.63 5.51
CA ARG A 54 6.38 11.54 6.66
C ARG A 54 7.50 11.35 7.66
N ARG A 55 8.15 10.18 7.63
CA ARG A 55 9.13 9.77 8.60
C ARG A 55 10.44 9.39 7.92
N ASP A 56 11.55 9.83 8.49
CA ASP A 56 12.86 9.31 8.16
C ASP A 56 12.86 7.77 8.25
N TYR A 57 13.39 7.11 7.21
CA TYR A 57 13.25 5.66 7.06
C TYR A 57 13.97 4.88 8.17
N VAL A 58 15.07 5.41 8.72
CA VAL A 58 15.77 4.75 9.84
C VAL A 58 14.91 4.86 11.10
N ASN A 59 14.39 6.06 11.38
CA ASN A 59 13.51 6.29 12.53
C ASN A 59 12.25 5.42 12.44
N ALA A 60 11.58 5.37 11.28
CA ALA A 60 10.39 4.57 11.07
C ALA A 60 10.64 3.08 11.34
N MET A 61 11.76 2.54 10.85
CA MET A 61 12.16 1.14 11.08
C MET A 61 12.49 0.86 12.55
N MET A 62 13.15 1.80 13.23
CA MET A 62 13.50 1.67 14.65
C MET A 62 12.27 1.74 15.55
N GLU A 63 11.35 2.66 15.28
CA GLU A 63 10.06 2.79 15.98
C GLU A 63 9.18 1.55 15.75
N SER A 64 9.21 0.97 14.54
CA SER A 64 8.46 -0.24 14.16
C SER A 64 9.13 -1.56 14.57
N LYS A 65 10.27 -1.52 15.28
CA LYS A 65 11.06 -2.72 15.60
C LYS A 65 10.24 -3.86 16.24
N PRO A 66 9.36 -3.64 17.24
CA PRO A 66 8.58 -4.73 17.83
C PRO A 66 7.70 -5.46 16.81
N ILE A 67 7.11 -4.72 15.88
CA ILE A 67 6.24 -5.25 14.82
C ILE A 67 7.07 -6.02 13.80
N ILE A 68 8.21 -5.47 13.37
CA ILE A 68 9.14 -6.17 12.47
C ILE A 68 9.61 -7.48 13.11
N SER A 69 9.97 -7.46 14.40
CA SER A 69 10.35 -8.68 15.12
C SER A 69 9.21 -9.71 15.14
N LYS A 70 7.96 -9.28 15.36
CA LYS A 70 6.81 -10.20 15.31
C LYS A 70 6.58 -10.78 13.91
N LEU A 71 6.71 -9.98 12.84
CA LEU A 71 6.62 -10.47 11.47
C LEU A 71 7.73 -11.49 11.15
N MET A 72 8.95 -11.27 11.65
CA MET A 72 10.06 -12.21 11.48
C MET A 72 9.79 -13.56 12.18
N GLU A 73 9.22 -13.54 13.38
CA GLU A 73 8.78 -14.74 14.10
C GLU A 73 7.67 -15.46 13.32
N MET A 74 6.64 -14.74 12.88
CA MET A 74 5.51 -15.30 12.14
C MET A 74 5.95 -15.97 10.82
N LYS A 75 6.97 -15.42 10.14
CA LYS A 75 7.50 -15.95 8.88
C LYS A 75 7.91 -17.42 8.96
N GLU A 76 8.27 -17.93 10.13
CA GLU A 76 8.64 -19.34 10.30
C GLU A 76 7.51 -20.32 9.96
N ARG A 77 6.25 -19.86 10.01
CA ARG A 77 5.05 -20.68 9.75
C ARG A 77 4.08 -20.05 8.75
N VAL A 78 4.05 -18.73 8.67
CA VAL A 78 3.14 -17.94 7.84
C VAL A 78 3.87 -17.44 6.60
N LYS A 79 3.27 -17.57 5.42
CA LYS A 79 3.80 -16.92 4.21
C LYS A 79 3.43 -15.45 4.24
N ILE A 80 4.43 -14.59 4.42
CA ILE A 80 4.23 -13.14 4.45
C ILE A 80 4.55 -12.56 3.08
N HIS A 81 3.55 -11.89 2.50
CA HIS A 81 3.63 -11.18 1.24
C HIS A 81 3.55 -9.69 1.52
N TYR A 82 4.60 -8.94 1.20
CA TYR A 82 4.62 -7.49 1.32
C TYR A 82 4.38 -6.88 -0.05
N LEU A 83 3.29 -6.16 -0.23
CA LEU A 83 3.07 -5.36 -1.42
C LEU A 83 3.44 -3.92 -1.12
N ALA A 84 4.28 -3.32 -1.96
CA ALA A 84 4.67 -1.93 -1.79
C ALA A 84 3.51 -1.01 -2.14
N GLY A 85 3.16 -0.13 -1.21
CA GLY A 85 2.32 1.03 -1.45
C GLY A 85 3.15 2.21 -1.91
N ASN A 86 2.53 3.39 -1.96
CA ASN A 86 3.25 4.60 -2.33
C ASN A 86 4.03 5.19 -1.17
N HIS A 87 3.56 5.08 0.08
CA HIS A 87 4.24 5.59 1.27
C HIS A 87 5.50 4.79 1.65
N ASP A 88 5.58 3.52 1.25
CA ASP A 88 6.69 2.62 1.53
C ASP A 88 7.34 2.06 0.26
N PHE A 89 7.18 2.74 -0.88
CA PHE A 89 7.65 2.25 -2.18
C PHE A 89 9.15 1.89 -2.19
N HIS A 90 9.98 2.61 -1.43
CA HIS A 90 11.41 2.33 -1.32
C HIS A 90 11.75 0.93 -0.73
N ILE A 91 10.82 0.30 0.00
CA ILE A 91 10.97 -1.08 0.49
C ILE A 91 11.12 -2.07 -0.67
N LEU A 92 10.44 -1.83 -1.80
CA LEU A 92 10.61 -2.63 -3.01
C LEU A 92 12.06 -2.55 -3.50
N ARG A 93 12.63 -1.34 -3.59
CA ARG A 93 14.01 -1.13 -4.03
C ARG A 93 15.01 -1.82 -3.10
N MET A 94 14.81 -1.72 -1.79
CA MET A 94 15.66 -2.42 -0.82
C MET A 94 15.60 -3.94 -1.04
N SER A 95 14.40 -4.49 -1.25
CA SER A 95 14.25 -5.93 -1.50
C SER A 95 14.97 -6.42 -2.77
N GLU A 96 14.97 -5.60 -3.83
CA GLU A 96 15.69 -5.90 -5.07
C GLU A 96 17.20 -5.93 -4.86
N ILE A 97 17.73 -4.98 -4.07
CA ILE A 97 19.17 -4.88 -3.77
C ILE A 97 19.65 -6.09 -2.97
N TYR A 98 18.88 -6.50 -1.95
CA TYR A 98 19.26 -7.62 -1.08
C TYR A 98 18.82 -8.98 -1.62
N GLY A 99 17.91 -9.02 -2.59
CA GLY A 99 17.39 -10.24 -3.22
C GLY A 99 16.89 -11.23 -2.18
N ASN A 100 17.40 -12.48 -2.26
CA ASN A 100 17.02 -13.57 -1.36
C ASN A 100 17.40 -13.33 0.12
N ASN A 101 18.24 -12.34 0.41
CA ASN A 101 18.58 -11.97 1.79
C ASN A 101 17.55 -11.03 2.42
N TYR A 102 16.59 -10.50 1.63
CA TYR A 102 15.51 -9.69 2.18
C TYR A 102 14.51 -10.58 2.95
N PRO A 103 14.02 -10.16 4.13
CA PRO A 103 13.23 -11.03 5.00
C PRO A 103 11.88 -11.44 4.41
N PHE A 104 11.27 -10.65 3.55
CA PHE A 104 9.95 -10.95 2.99
C PHE A 104 9.96 -10.90 1.47
N ARG A 105 9.00 -11.57 0.83
CA ARG A 105 8.75 -11.32 -0.59
C ARG A 105 8.09 -9.95 -0.71
N VAL A 106 8.78 -9.02 -1.36
CA VAL A 106 8.22 -7.70 -1.70
C VAL A 106 7.86 -7.67 -3.18
N ALA A 107 6.68 -7.15 -3.52
CA ALA A 107 6.23 -7.01 -4.90
C ALA A 107 5.28 -5.82 -5.06
N LYS A 108 4.86 -5.52 -6.29
CA LYS A 108 3.80 -4.53 -6.57
C LYS A 108 2.42 -5.17 -6.70
N GLU A 109 2.40 -6.46 -7.04
CA GLU A 109 1.19 -7.26 -7.19
C GLU A 109 1.42 -8.68 -6.69
N LEU A 110 0.34 -9.35 -6.34
CA LEU A 110 0.32 -10.76 -5.96
C LEU A 110 -0.93 -11.42 -6.52
N ARG A 111 -0.81 -12.67 -6.97
CA ARG A 111 -1.96 -13.53 -7.29
C ARG A 111 -1.95 -14.73 -6.37
N LEU A 112 -3.07 -14.97 -5.69
CA LEU A 112 -3.29 -16.14 -4.84
C LEU A 112 -4.59 -16.84 -5.23
N THR A 113 -4.72 -18.10 -4.83
CA THR A 113 -5.96 -18.86 -4.98
C THR A 113 -6.34 -19.46 -3.63
N GLU A 114 -7.61 -19.32 -3.27
CA GLU A 114 -8.19 -19.88 -2.04
C GLU A 114 -9.53 -20.53 -2.42
N ALA A 115 -9.75 -21.78 -1.99
CA ALA A 115 -10.93 -22.58 -2.32
C ALA A 115 -11.37 -22.52 -3.81
N GLY A 116 -10.40 -22.48 -4.73
CA GLY A 116 -10.64 -22.44 -6.18
C GLY A 116 -11.01 -21.06 -6.75
N ARG A 117 -11.02 -19.99 -5.94
CA ARG A 117 -11.20 -18.60 -6.36
C ARG A 117 -9.85 -17.90 -6.45
N SER A 118 -9.63 -17.15 -7.53
CA SER A 118 -8.38 -16.41 -7.76
C SER A 118 -8.53 -14.94 -7.38
N TYR A 119 -7.48 -14.40 -6.75
CA TYR A 119 -7.44 -13.04 -6.24
C TYR A 119 -6.19 -12.34 -6.77
N MET A 120 -6.35 -11.13 -7.31
CA MET A 120 -5.25 -10.23 -7.63
C MET A 120 -5.18 -9.12 -6.59
N PHE A 121 -4.04 -9.00 -5.93
CA PHE A 121 -3.77 -8.00 -4.90
C PHE A 121 -2.87 -6.92 -5.46
N ILE A 122 -3.26 -5.66 -5.27
CA ILE A 122 -2.46 -4.46 -5.53
C ILE A 122 -2.69 -3.44 -4.41
N HIS A 123 -1.77 -2.51 -4.16
CA HIS A 123 -2.04 -1.50 -3.14
C HIS A 123 -3.20 -0.56 -3.53
N GLY A 124 -3.25 -0.05 -4.77
CA GLY A 124 -4.38 0.75 -5.26
C GLY A 124 -4.00 2.10 -5.85
N TYR A 125 -2.77 2.60 -5.65
CA TYR A 125 -2.29 3.80 -6.38
C TYR A 125 -2.35 3.61 -7.89
N GLN A 126 -2.31 2.37 -8.37
CA GLN A 126 -2.44 2.07 -9.79
C GLN A 126 -3.78 2.55 -10.35
N LEU A 127 -4.86 2.36 -9.59
CA LEU A 127 -6.20 2.80 -9.95
C LEU A 127 -6.30 4.33 -9.94
N GLU A 128 -5.65 4.99 -8.98
CA GLU A 128 -5.56 6.45 -8.96
C GLU A 128 -4.87 7.00 -10.21
N VAL A 129 -3.71 6.46 -10.57
CA VAL A 129 -2.98 6.89 -11.77
C VAL A 129 -3.85 6.70 -13.02
N LEU A 130 -4.61 5.62 -13.12
CA LEU A 130 -5.52 5.37 -14.24
C LEU A 130 -6.73 6.34 -14.26
N ALA A 131 -7.24 6.69 -13.07
CA ALA A 131 -8.35 7.60 -12.86
C ALA A 131 -7.97 9.08 -13.03
N ASN A 132 -6.68 9.41 -12.90
CA ASN A 132 -6.18 10.77 -12.98
C ASN A 132 -6.35 11.34 -14.40
N PRO A 133 -7.06 12.48 -14.56
CA PRO A 133 -7.31 13.07 -15.87
C PRO A 133 -6.12 13.86 -16.43
N TYR A 134 -5.14 14.23 -15.59
CA TYR A 134 -4.03 15.12 -15.94
C TYR A 134 -2.75 14.36 -16.30
N TYR A 135 -2.44 13.28 -15.60
CA TYR A 135 -1.28 12.44 -15.89
C TYR A 135 -1.54 10.98 -15.53
N LYS A 136 -1.10 10.06 -16.40
CA LYS A 136 -1.33 8.60 -16.27
C LYS A 136 -0.05 7.78 -16.31
N SER A 137 1.09 8.42 -16.03
CA SER A 137 2.39 7.77 -16.07
C SER A 137 2.65 7.02 -14.77
N MET A 138 2.49 5.69 -14.80
CA MET A 138 2.78 4.83 -13.64
C MET A 138 4.23 4.96 -13.19
N SER A 139 5.17 4.89 -14.14
CA SER A 139 6.59 4.95 -13.85
C SER A 139 6.98 6.27 -13.16
N ALA A 140 6.36 7.38 -13.55
CA ALA A 140 6.64 8.65 -12.92
C ALA A 140 6.03 8.75 -11.52
N TYR A 141 4.79 8.28 -11.34
CA TYR A 141 4.17 8.24 -10.01
C TYR A 141 5.03 7.40 -9.04
N GLU A 142 5.46 6.21 -9.47
CA GLU A 142 6.35 5.33 -8.70
C GLU A 142 7.70 6.00 -8.39
N THR A 143 8.27 6.73 -9.36
CA THR A 143 9.51 7.50 -9.16
C THR A 143 9.33 8.59 -8.10
N PHE A 144 8.21 9.31 -8.12
CA PHE A 144 7.92 10.32 -7.10
C PHE A 144 7.67 9.68 -5.74
N ALA A 145 6.92 8.58 -5.69
CA ALA A 145 6.65 7.84 -4.47
C ALA A 145 7.94 7.36 -3.79
N GLU A 146 8.88 6.79 -4.55
CA GLU A 146 10.19 6.41 -4.03
C GLU A 146 10.99 7.62 -3.55
N GLY A 147 11.02 8.69 -4.34
CA GLY A 147 11.73 9.91 -3.98
C GLY A 147 11.22 10.48 -2.65
N LEU A 148 9.91 10.49 -2.45
CA LEU A 148 9.27 10.94 -1.22
C LEU A 148 9.68 10.09 -0.01
N CYS A 149 9.82 8.78 -0.16
CA CYS A 149 10.37 7.92 0.90
C CYS A 149 11.81 8.31 1.33
N LEU A 150 12.58 8.89 0.42
CA LEU A 150 13.98 9.27 0.64
C LEU A 150 14.15 10.72 1.14
N ALA A 151 13.09 11.52 1.12
CA ALA A 151 13.15 12.92 1.54
C ALA A 151 13.31 13.10 3.06
N GLY A 152 12.87 12.12 3.85
CA GLY A 152 12.95 12.10 5.32
C GLY A 152 11.93 13.02 6.01
N ASP A 153 12.20 13.39 7.27
CA ASP A 153 11.29 14.17 8.12
C ASP A 153 11.00 15.61 7.61
N GLU A 154 11.76 16.12 6.63
CA GLU A 154 11.65 17.49 6.09
C GLU A 154 10.55 17.63 5.01
N THR A 155 9.31 17.29 5.37
CA THR A 155 8.17 17.30 4.43
C THR A 155 7.80 18.68 3.86
N GLY A 156 8.21 19.78 4.50
CA GLY A 156 7.84 21.14 4.10
C GLY A 156 8.37 21.59 2.73
N ASN A 157 9.52 21.06 2.29
CA ASN A 157 10.18 21.39 1.01
C ASN A 157 10.50 20.14 0.16
N ALA A 158 9.93 18.99 0.50
CA ALA A 158 10.25 17.71 -0.13
C ALA A 158 9.92 17.71 -1.64
N ALA A 159 8.80 18.33 -2.04
CA ALA A 159 8.45 18.48 -3.46
C ALA A 159 9.52 19.27 -4.24
N ASP A 160 10.00 20.38 -3.69
CA ASP A 160 11.02 21.22 -4.31
C ASP A 160 12.38 20.50 -4.37
N LYS A 161 12.78 19.83 -3.28
CA LYS A 161 14.03 19.04 -3.21
C LYS A 161 14.03 17.87 -4.18
N LEU A 162 12.90 17.18 -4.31
CA LEU A 162 12.73 16.10 -5.28
C LEU A 162 12.80 16.65 -6.70
N TRP A 163 12.05 17.70 -6.98
CA TRP A 163 12.07 18.34 -8.29
C TRP A 163 13.47 18.79 -8.70
N GLU A 164 14.21 19.46 -7.83
CA GLU A 164 15.59 19.88 -8.10
C GLU A 164 16.54 18.69 -8.34
N THR A 165 16.42 17.63 -7.55
CA THR A 165 17.26 16.44 -7.68
C THR A 165 16.98 15.70 -8.99
N TYR A 166 15.70 15.58 -9.37
CA TYR A 166 15.29 14.94 -10.62
C TYR A 166 15.63 15.79 -11.86
N GLY A 167 15.49 17.12 -11.78
CA GLY A 167 15.84 18.04 -12.88
C GLY A 167 17.33 18.05 -13.22
N ARG A 168 18.21 17.61 -12.31
CA ARG A 168 19.68 17.54 -12.52
C ARG A 168 20.14 16.21 -13.16
N SER A 169 19.29 15.20 -13.24
CA SER A 169 19.62 13.86 -13.78
C SER A 169 19.29 13.78 -15.28
N GLN A 170 20.30 13.48 -16.13
CA GLN A 170 20.09 13.39 -17.59
C GLN A 170 19.18 12.23 -18.02
N SER A 171 19.17 11.10 -17.31
CA SER A 171 18.26 9.98 -17.59
C SER A 171 16.83 10.26 -17.11
N ALA A 172 16.68 10.97 -15.99
CA ALA A 172 15.38 11.45 -15.51
C ALA A 172 14.77 12.47 -16.47
N LEU A 173 15.61 13.30 -17.10
CA LEU A 173 15.21 14.28 -18.14
C LEU A 173 14.55 13.64 -19.37
N GLU A 174 14.88 12.40 -19.73
CA GLU A 174 14.17 11.67 -20.79
C GLU A 174 12.79 11.14 -20.35
N GLY A 175 12.66 10.68 -19.11
CA GLY A 175 11.37 10.31 -18.51
C GLY A 175 10.44 11.52 -18.30
N LEU A 176 11.03 12.68 -18.02
CA LEU A 176 10.37 13.98 -17.87
C LEU A 176 9.80 14.54 -19.17
N LYS A 177 10.31 14.15 -20.35
CA LYS A 177 9.73 14.58 -21.64
C LYS A 177 8.27 14.12 -21.85
N ARG A 178 7.81 13.14 -21.07
CA ARG A 178 6.43 12.61 -21.10
C ARG A 178 5.57 13.07 -19.92
N LEU A 179 6.09 13.95 -19.07
CA LEU A 179 5.40 14.45 -17.91
C LEU A 179 4.59 15.72 -18.21
N PRO A 180 3.49 15.98 -17.46
CA PRO A 180 2.69 17.18 -17.62
C PRO A 180 3.51 18.45 -17.34
N ALA A 181 3.05 19.61 -17.82
CA ALA A 181 3.73 20.88 -17.62
C ALA A 181 3.83 21.31 -16.13
N ASP A 182 2.96 20.77 -15.26
CA ASP A 182 2.90 21.09 -13.83
C ASP A 182 3.20 19.85 -12.95
N ILE A 183 4.47 19.46 -12.91
CA ILE A 183 4.93 18.33 -12.09
C ILE A 183 4.94 18.69 -10.61
N LYS A 184 5.23 19.95 -10.27
CA LYS A 184 5.21 20.40 -8.88
C LYS A 184 3.80 20.25 -8.29
N GLY A 185 2.77 20.71 -9.00
CA GLY A 185 1.38 20.50 -8.60
C GLY A 185 0.99 19.02 -8.49
N ALA A 186 1.54 18.15 -9.34
CA ALA A 186 1.33 16.70 -9.22
C ALA A 186 1.92 16.13 -7.93
N ILE A 187 3.16 16.47 -7.60
CA ILE A 187 3.82 16.05 -6.35
C ILE A 187 3.10 16.62 -5.13
N ASP A 188 2.77 17.91 -5.15
CA ASP A 188 2.03 18.59 -4.07
C ASP A 188 0.66 17.92 -3.82
N SER A 189 0.00 17.47 -4.89
CA SER A 189 -1.28 16.75 -4.77
C SER A 189 -1.16 15.42 -4.03
N MET A 190 -0.03 14.72 -4.16
CA MET A 190 0.21 13.41 -3.52
C MET A 190 0.32 13.54 -2.00
N PHE A 191 0.82 14.66 -1.47
CA PHE A 191 0.91 14.89 -0.02
C PHE A 191 -0.45 15.04 0.67
N ASN A 192 -1.50 15.37 -0.08
CA ASN A 192 -2.83 15.47 0.49
C ASN A 192 -3.34 14.07 0.90
N PRO A 193 -4.03 13.94 2.04
CA PRO A 193 -4.65 12.67 2.42
C PRO A 193 -5.58 12.14 1.32
N PRO A 194 -5.74 10.80 1.17
CA PRO A 194 -6.63 10.19 0.17
C PRO A 194 -8.03 10.82 0.15
N ALA A 195 -8.60 11.09 1.34
CA ALA A 195 -9.90 11.73 1.51
C ALA A 195 -10.02 13.11 0.81
N ASN A 196 -8.91 13.84 0.64
CA ASN A 196 -8.88 15.15 -0.01
C ASN A 196 -8.48 15.03 -1.49
N ARG A 197 -7.47 14.23 -1.82
CA ARG A 197 -6.95 14.12 -3.19
C ARG A 197 -7.84 13.27 -4.10
N LEU A 198 -8.49 12.25 -3.55
CA LEU A 198 -9.27 11.31 -4.35
C LEU A 198 -10.72 11.73 -4.57
N VAL A 199 -11.23 12.81 -3.95
CA VAL A 199 -12.66 13.20 -4.05
C VAL A 199 -13.20 13.18 -5.49
N ARG A 200 -12.43 13.73 -6.44
CA ARG A 200 -12.81 13.79 -7.86
C ARG A 200 -12.52 12.50 -8.63
N ALA A 201 -11.48 11.77 -8.22
CA ALA A 201 -11.03 10.53 -8.88
C ALA A 201 -11.78 9.29 -8.37
N ARG A 202 -12.39 9.35 -7.19
CA ARG A 202 -12.91 8.19 -6.46
C ARG A 202 -13.99 7.45 -7.22
N SER A 203 -14.99 8.18 -7.74
CA SER A 203 -16.02 7.56 -8.59
C SER A 203 -15.40 6.84 -9.80
N LYS A 204 -14.29 7.36 -10.34
CA LYS A 204 -13.57 6.74 -11.44
C LYS A 204 -12.74 5.53 -11.01
N ILE A 205 -12.10 5.59 -9.84
CA ILE A 205 -11.41 4.44 -9.21
C ILE A 205 -12.39 3.29 -9.03
N ASP A 206 -13.54 3.56 -8.40
CA ASP A 206 -14.58 2.55 -8.16
C ASP A 206 -15.13 1.98 -9.47
N GLN A 207 -15.37 2.84 -10.48
CA GLN A 207 -15.78 2.39 -11.81
C GLN A 207 -14.72 1.50 -12.48
N ILE A 208 -13.44 1.87 -12.42
CA ILE A 208 -12.36 1.05 -13.00
C ILE A 208 -12.32 -0.28 -12.26
N ALA A 209 -12.25 -0.24 -10.92
CA ALA A 209 -12.13 -1.39 -10.05
C ALA A 209 -13.28 -2.38 -10.22
N THR A 210 -14.50 -1.93 -10.51
CA THR A 210 -15.69 -2.81 -10.68
C THR A 210 -16.00 -3.16 -12.13
N SER A 211 -15.41 -2.46 -13.10
CA SER A 211 -15.62 -2.73 -14.53
C SER A 211 -14.75 -3.87 -15.04
N SER A 212 -15.20 -4.53 -16.11
CA SER A 212 -14.36 -5.47 -16.88
C SER A 212 -13.12 -4.82 -17.52
N ALA A 213 -13.06 -3.48 -17.59
CA ALA A 213 -11.89 -2.78 -18.13
C ALA A 213 -10.64 -2.97 -17.26
N ARG A 214 -10.79 -3.31 -15.98
CA ARG A 214 -9.67 -3.62 -15.09
C ARG A 214 -8.77 -4.73 -15.62
N SER A 215 -9.33 -5.74 -16.31
CA SER A 215 -8.56 -6.80 -16.96
C SER A 215 -7.58 -6.25 -18.00
N PHE A 216 -7.95 -5.19 -18.72
CA PHE A 216 -7.07 -4.58 -19.70
C PHE A 216 -5.97 -3.73 -19.05
N TYR A 217 -6.32 -2.95 -18.03
CA TYR A 217 -5.38 -2.01 -17.40
C TYR A 217 -4.46 -2.66 -16.37
N LEU A 218 -4.91 -3.72 -15.70
CA LEU A 218 -4.19 -4.40 -14.62
C LEU A 218 -3.71 -5.80 -15.03
N GLY A 219 -4.04 -6.27 -16.23
CA GLY A 219 -3.69 -7.63 -16.67
C GLY A 219 -4.37 -8.72 -15.84
N MET A 220 -5.58 -8.46 -15.33
CA MET A 220 -6.36 -9.45 -14.59
C MET A 220 -7.04 -10.44 -15.53
N ASP A 221 -7.13 -11.69 -15.08
CA ASP A 221 -8.04 -12.66 -15.69
C ASP A 221 -9.51 -12.29 -15.37
N LYS A 222 -10.44 -12.76 -16.22
CA LYS A 222 -11.86 -12.32 -16.15
C LYS A 222 -12.55 -12.70 -14.84
N ASP A 223 -12.14 -13.83 -14.24
CA ASP A 223 -12.75 -14.39 -13.04
C ASP A 223 -11.95 -14.06 -11.77
N GLU A 224 -10.87 -13.26 -11.88
CA GLU A 224 -10.11 -12.79 -10.72
C GLU A 224 -10.86 -11.70 -9.95
N THR A 225 -10.85 -11.83 -8.62
CA THR A 225 -11.31 -10.79 -7.71
C THR A 225 -10.16 -9.83 -7.42
N LEU A 226 -10.38 -8.53 -7.66
CA LEU A 226 -9.41 -7.49 -7.30
C LEU A 226 -9.46 -7.22 -5.79
N VAL A 227 -8.32 -7.17 -5.12
CA VAL A 227 -8.20 -6.75 -3.72
C VAL A 227 -7.22 -5.58 -3.64
N PHE A 228 -7.65 -4.45 -3.07
CA PHE A 228 -6.86 -3.24 -2.98
C PHE A 228 -7.15 -2.41 -1.72
N GLY A 229 -6.24 -1.49 -1.36
CA GLY A 229 -6.37 -0.52 -0.27
C GLY A 229 -6.37 0.91 -0.79
N HIS A 230 -5.50 1.78 -0.26
CA HIS A 230 -5.12 3.13 -0.74
C HIS A 230 -6.17 4.23 -0.61
N THR A 231 -7.45 3.91 -0.84
CA THR A 231 -8.53 4.89 -0.73
C THR A 231 -8.94 5.13 0.73
N HIS A 232 -8.48 4.25 1.64
CA HIS A 232 -8.89 4.15 3.04
C HIS A 232 -10.37 3.87 3.26
N GLU A 233 -11.17 3.70 2.21
CA GLU A 233 -12.60 3.48 2.33
C GLU A 233 -12.99 2.10 1.79
N PRO A 234 -13.56 1.25 2.66
CA PRO A 234 -13.93 -0.09 2.25
C PRO A 234 -15.06 -0.06 1.23
N PHE A 235 -14.99 -0.98 0.28
CA PHE A 235 -15.94 -1.11 -0.83
C PHE A 235 -16.82 -2.35 -0.61
N PRO A 236 -18.10 -2.34 -1.01
CA PRO A 236 -18.98 -3.50 -0.86
C PRO A 236 -18.49 -4.74 -1.65
N LEU A 237 -18.56 -5.89 -0.98
CA LEU A 237 -18.06 -7.20 -1.40
C LEU A 237 -18.96 -7.91 -2.45
N ASP A 238 -19.33 -7.27 -3.57
CA ASP A 238 -20.25 -7.92 -4.56
C ASP A 238 -19.91 -7.70 -6.04
N ASN A 239 -18.90 -6.88 -6.36
CA ASN A 239 -18.60 -6.49 -7.76
C ASN A 239 -17.27 -7.05 -8.31
N GLY A 240 -16.79 -8.17 -7.74
CA GLY A 240 -15.49 -8.76 -8.08
C GLY A 240 -14.30 -7.87 -7.73
N ALA A 241 -14.50 -6.91 -6.82
CA ALA A 241 -13.46 -6.06 -6.27
C ALA A 241 -13.73 -5.83 -4.78
N ILE A 242 -12.66 -5.77 -4.00
CA ILE A 242 -12.69 -5.63 -2.55
C ILE A 242 -11.72 -4.51 -2.19
N ASN A 243 -12.21 -3.45 -1.56
CA ASN A 243 -11.34 -2.48 -0.90
C ASN A 243 -11.24 -2.83 0.59
N THR A 244 -10.02 -3.06 1.09
CA THR A 244 -9.74 -3.44 2.48
C THR A 244 -9.99 -2.29 3.47
N GLY A 245 -10.17 -1.06 2.98
CA GLY A 245 -10.22 0.15 3.79
C GLY A 245 -8.82 0.53 4.25
N SER A 246 -8.66 0.73 5.56
CA SER A 246 -7.36 0.99 6.18
C SER A 246 -7.36 0.56 7.64
N TRP A 247 -6.17 0.47 8.23
CA TRP A 247 -5.98 0.29 9.67
C TRP A 247 -6.30 1.59 10.43
N LYS A 248 -7.59 1.99 10.42
CA LYS A 248 -8.11 3.18 11.11
C LYS A 248 -7.48 4.50 10.64
N LYS A 249 -7.15 4.59 9.35
CA LYS A 249 -6.69 5.84 8.74
C LYS A 249 -7.85 6.57 8.10
N SER A 250 -7.93 7.87 8.38
CA SER A 250 -9.05 8.70 7.93
C SER A 250 -9.31 8.49 6.43
N PRO A 251 -10.57 8.23 6.04
CA PRO A 251 -11.77 8.36 6.86
C PRO A 251 -12.23 7.05 7.52
N CYS A 252 -11.50 5.94 7.42
CA CYS A 252 -11.77 4.73 8.18
C CYS A 252 -11.63 4.97 9.68
N THR A 253 -12.62 4.54 10.46
CA THR A 253 -12.68 4.71 11.91
C THR A 253 -12.40 3.42 12.68
N GLU A 254 -12.22 2.30 11.98
CA GLU A 254 -12.06 0.96 12.54
C GLU A 254 -10.72 0.35 12.11
N TYR A 255 -10.17 -0.58 12.90
CA TYR A 255 -8.97 -1.33 12.52
C TYR A 255 -9.37 -2.48 11.59
N ARG A 256 -9.48 -2.22 10.28
CA ARG A 256 -10.02 -3.18 9.32
C ARG A 256 -8.95 -4.12 8.76
N TYR A 257 -9.37 -5.35 8.50
CA TYR A 257 -8.61 -6.37 7.77
C TYR A 257 -9.59 -7.24 7.00
N LEU A 258 -9.12 -7.90 5.95
CA LEU A 258 -9.89 -8.85 5.17
C LEU A 258 -9.44 -10.26 5.53
N GLU A 259 -10.40 -11.14 5.80
CA GLU A 259 -10.19 -12.58 5.97
C GLU A 259 -10.77 -13.30 4.75
N ILE A 260 -9.95 -14.09 4.06
CA ILE A 260 -10.39 -14.95 2.96
C ILE A 260 -10.18 -16.39 3.38
N ASP A 261 -11.26 -17.14 3.53
CA ASP A 261 -11.20 -18.54 3.93
C ASP A 261 -12.43 -19.31 3.44
N GLY A 262 -12.23 -20.56 3.00
CA GLY A 262 -13.33 -21.42 2.57
C GLY A 262 -14.17 -20.83 1.42
N GLY A 263 -13.57 -19.97 0.59
CA GLY A 263 -14.23 -19.29 -0.52
C GLY A 263 -15.05 -18.05 -0.15
N SER A 264 -15.13 -17.66 1.13
CA SER A 264 -15.66 -16.36 1.55
C SER A 264 -14.53 -15.34 1.64
N ALA A 265 -14.89 -14.07 1.48
CA ALA A 265 -13.99 -12.94 1.69
C ALA A 265 -14.73 -11.92 2.56
N ASP A 266 -14.37 -11.85 3.83
CA ASP A 266 -15.12 -11.14 4.86
C ASP A 266 -14.29 -9.99 5.41
N LEU A 267 -14.81 -8.77 5.28
CA LEU A 267 -14.17 -7.59 5.83
C LEU A 267 -14.49 -7.48 7.33
N LYS A 268 -13.46 -7.58 8.15
CA LYS A 268 -13.56 -7.62 9.62
C LYS A 268 -12.92 -6.40 10.25
N SER A 269 -13.30 -6.16 11.50
CA SER A 269 -12.73 -5.11 12.34
C SER A 269 -12.11 -5.73 13.59
N PHE A 270 -10.89 -5.30 13.94
CA PHE A 270 -10.20 -5.67 15.17
C PHE A 270 -10.47 -4.61 16.25
N SER A 271 -10.75 -5.05 17.48
CA SER A 271 -11.12 -4.17 18.60
C SER A 271 -10.20 -4.31 19.80
#